data_AF-A0A6L7CLU4-F1
#
_entry.id   AF-A0A6L7CLU4-F1
#
_cell.length_a   1.000
_cell.length_b   1.000
_cell.length_c   1.000
_cell.angle_alpha   90.00
_cell.angle_beta   90.00
_cell.angle_gamma   90.00
#
_symmetry.space_group_name_H-M   'P 1'
#
loop_
_entity.id
_entity.type
_entity.pdbx_description
1 polymer ?
#
loop_
_entity_poly.entity_id
_entity_poly.type
_entity_poly.pdbx_seq_one_letter_code
_entity_poly.pdbx_strand_id
1 'polypeptide(L)'
;SAVEPFIRDDMSPAAREADSRWIGELWQNYLNTVAANRQIPAQQVFPGAQGLLEGLTKTGGDTAKYALENKLVDALASSAEIEKALTKEFGWSKTDKNYRAISYYDYALKTPADTGDSIGVVFANGAIMDGEETQGNVGGDTTAAQIRDARLDPKVKAIVLRVNSPGGSVTASEVIRAELAAARAAGKPVVVSMG
;
A
#
# COMPACT_ATOMS: atom_id res chain seq x y z
N SER A 1 -17.52 -11.85 -10.86
CA SER A 1 -17.13 -11.18 -12.12
C SER A 1 -15.92 -11.81 -12.81
N ALA A 2 -14.94 -12.39 -12.10
CA ALA A 2 -13.69 -12.92 -12.73
C ALA A 2 -13.87 -13.96 -13.86
N VAL A 3 -15.00 -14.67 -13.92
CA VAL A 3 -15.32 -15.64 -15.00
C VAL A 3 -16.01 -15.00 -16.21
N GLU A 4 -16.55 -13.78 -16.08
CA GLU A 4 -17.36 -13.14 -17.12
C GLU A 4 -16.65 -12.98 -18.48
N PRO A 5 -15.33 -12.69 -18.56
CA PRO A 5 -14.63 -12.60 -19.85
C PRO A 5 -14.67 -13.87 -20.72
N PHE A 6 -14.99 -15.04 -20.15
CA PHE A 6 -15.09 -16.29 -20.91
C PHE A 6 -16.49 -16.56 -21.47
N ILE A 7 -17.49 -15.79 -21.04
CA ILE A 7 -18.91 -16.08 -21.28
C ILE A 7 -19.71 -14.87 -21.79
N ARG A 8 -19.11 -13.68 -21.82
CA ARG A 8 -19.74 -12.41 -22.19
C ARG A 8 -18.74 -11.44 -22.78
N ASP A 9 -19.26 -10.47 -23.55
CA ASP A 9 -18.48 -9.38 -24.13
C ASP A 9 -18.50 -8.09 -23.27
N ASP A 10 -19.28 -8.08 -22.19
CA ASP A 10 -19.44 -6.96 -21.28
C ASP A 10 -19.64 -7.38 -19.81
N MET A 11 -19.43 -6.42 -18.91
CA MET A 11 -19.74 -6.60 -17.49
C MET A 11 -21.24 -6.81 -17.30
N SER A 12 -21.60 -7.83 -16.52
CA SER A 12 -22.97 -7.99 -16.07
C SER A 12 -23.42 -6.83 -15.17
N PRO A 13 -24.73 -6.58 -15.03
CA PRO A 13 -25.24 -5.60 -14.07
C PRO A 13 -24.75 -5.87 -12.63
N ALA A 14 -24.72 -7.15 -12.22
CA ALA A 14 -24.26 -7.55 -10.88
C ALA A 14 -22.76 -7.24 -10.67
N ALA A 15 -21.91 -7.54 -11.65
CA ALA A 15 -20.49 -7.19 -11.59
C ALA A 15 -20.30 -5.67 -11.52
N ARG A 16 -21.01 -4.92 -12.36
CA ARG A 16 -20.92 -3.46 -12.40
C ARG A 16 -21.35 -2.82 -11.08
N GLU A 17 -22.42 -3.28 -10.45
CA GLU A 17 -22.86 -2.77 -9.14
C GLU A 17 -21.82 -3.04 -8.05
N ALA A 18 -21.31 -4.26 -7.97
CA ALA A 18 -20.28 -4.61 -6.99
C ALA A 18 -19.01 -3.77 -7.20
N ASP A 19 -18.55 -3.67 -8.46
CA ASP A 19 -17.30 -2.99 -8.76
C ASP A 19 -17.38 -1.47 -8.63
N SER A 20 -18.50 -0.87 -9.06
CA SER A 20 -18.74 0.57 -8.89
C SER A 20 -18.78 0.98 -7.43
N ARG A 21 -19.32 0.11 -6.56
CA ARG A 21 -19.43 0.39 -5.12
C ARG A 21 -18.05 0.53 -4.48
N TRP A 22 -17.18 -0.46 -4.64
CA TRP A 22 -15.87 -0.41 -3.98
C TRP A 22 -14.94 0.62 -4.64
N ILE A 23 -14.93 0.73 -5.98
CA ILE A 23 -14.04 1.70 -6.65
C ILE A 23 -14.43 3.15 -6.33
N GLY A 24 -15.73 3.42 -6.20
CA GLY A 24 -16.25 4.70 -5.76
C GLY A 24 -15.81 5.04 -4.33
N GLU A 25 -15.88 4.08 -3.41
CA GLU A 25 -15.42 4.29 -2.03
C GLU A 25 -13.90 4.49 -1.93
N LEU A 26 -13.11 3.70 -2.65
CA LEU A 26 -11.65 3.87 -2.69
C LEU A 26 -11.25 5.23 -3.27
N TRP A 27 -11.89 5.67 -4.35
CA TRP A 27 -11.67 7.01 -4.91
C TRP A 27 -12.11 8.13 -3.96
N GLN A 28 -13.24 7.96 -3.28
CA GLN A 28 -13.69 8.95 -2.29
C GLN A 28 -12.73 9.02 -1.10
N ASN A 29 -12.19 7.88 -0.64
CA ASN A 29 -11.16 7.85 0.40
C ASN A 29 -9.87 8.53 -0.05
N TYR A 30 -9.45 8.33 -1.31
CA TYR A 30 -8.33 9.07 -1.89
C TYR A 30 -8.57 10.58 -1.81
N LEU A 31 -9.72 11.05 -2.31
CA LEU A 31 -10.05 12.47 -2.31
C LEU A 31 -10.13 13.04 -0.90
N ASN A 32 -10.79 12.35 0.03
CA ASN A 32 -10.93 12.80 1.42
C ASN A 32 -9.57 12.90 2.12
N THR A 33 -8.69 11.92 1.92
CA THR A 33 -7.35 11.91 2.51
C THR A 33 -6.50 13.07 1.99
N VAL A 34 -6.47 13.26 0.66
CA VAL A 34 -5.72 14.36 0.04
C VAL A 34 -6.31 15.72 0.42
N ALA A 35 -7.64 15.83 0.43
CA ALA A 35 -8.38 17.03 0.83
C ALA A 35 -8.04 17.46 2.26
N ALA A 36 -8.05 16.51 3.21
CA ALA A 36 -7.67 16.76 4.59
C ALA A 36 -6.20 17.20 4.70
N ASN A 37 -5.28 16.55 3.97
CA ASN A 37 -3.86 16.91 3.97
C ASN A 37 -3.62 18.33 3.41
N ARG A 38 -4.40 18.75 2.41
CA ARG A 38 -4.31 20.06 1.76
C ARG A 38 -5.22 21.13 2.36
N GLN A 39 -6.07 20.78 3.32
CA GLN A 39 -7.05 21.67 3.96
C GLN A 39 -7.97 22.38 2.96
N ILE A 40 -8.43 21.64 1.94
CA ILE A 40 -9.36 22.10 0.91
C ILE A 40 -10.49 21.09 0.72
N PRO A 41 -11.65 21.48 0.15
CA PRO A 41 -12.72 20.52 -0.16
C PRO A 41 -12.26 19.43 -1.15
N ALA A 42 -12.80 18.21 -1.03
CA ALA A 42 -12.52 17.09 -1.93
C ALA A 42 -12.82 17.43 -3.41
N GLN A 43 -13.88 18.18 -3.66
CA GLN A 43 -14.25 18.64 -5.01
C GLN A 43 -13.23 19.64 -5.58
N GLN A 44 -12.44 20.32 -4.74
CA GLN A 44 -11.36 21.18 -5.21
C GLN A 44 -10.09 20.39 -5.53
N VAL A 45 -9.85 19.27 -4.83
CA VAL A 45 -8.78 18.33 -5.18
C VAL A 45 -9.01 17.79 -6.59
N PHE A 46 -10.25 17.35 -6.89
CA PHE A 46 -10.65 16.94 -8.22
C PHE A 46 -12.14 17.27 -8.47
N PRO A 47 -12.45 18.26 -9.33
CA PRO A 47 -13.82 18.71 -9.59
C PRO A 47 -14.57 17.87 -10.64
N GLY A 48 -14.06 16.69 -10.99
CA GLY A 48 -14.51 15.95 -12.16
C GLY A 48 -13.87 16.46 -13.46
N ALA A 49 -14.07 15.71 -14.56
CA ALA A 49 -13.44 16.02 -15.85
C ALA A 49 -13.84 17.40 -16.39
N GLN A 50 -15.12 17.77 -16.25
CA GLN A 50 -15.63 19.05 -16.72
C GLN A 50 -15.01 20.24 -15.96
N GLY A 51 -15.00 20.17 -14.62
CA GLY A 51 -14.40 21.21 -13.80
C GLY A 51 -12.89 21.35 -14.01
N LEU A 52 -12.19 20.24 -14.27
CA LEU A 52 -10.77 20.25 -14.61
C LEU A 52 -10.53 20.97 -15.94
N LEU A 53 -11.32 20.66 -16.97
CA LEU A 53 -11.21 21.30 -18.30
C LEU A 53 -11.50 22.80 -18.22
N GLU A 54 -12.52 23.21 -17.48
CA GLU A 54 -12.85 24.62 -17.28
C GLU A 54 -11.72 25.35 -16.54
N GLY A 55 -11.17 24.73 -15.50
CA GLY A 55 -10.05 25.26 -14.73
C GLY A 55 -8.80 25.46 -15.60
N LEU A 56 -8.43 24.45 -16.40
CA LEU A 56 -7.29 24.53 -17.31
C LEU A 56 -7.51 25.53 -18.44
N THR A 57 -8.74 25.67 -18.93
CA THR A 57 -9.07 26.68 -19.96
C THR A 57 -8.82 28.10 -19.42
N LYS A 58 -9.21 28.36 -18.16
CA LYS A 58 -8.96 29.66 -17.49
C LYS A 58 -7.48 29.96 -17.28
N THR A 59 -6.64 28.93 -17.15
CA THR A 59 -5.19 29.08 -17.03
C THR A 59 -4.46 29.02 -18.37
N GLY A 60 -5.16 28.98 -19.50
CA GLY A 60 -4.54 28.89 -20.83
C GLY A 60 -3.83 27.57 -21.10
N GLY A 61 -4.25 26.48 -20.44
CA GLY A 61 -3.64 25.16 -20.52
C GLY A 61 -2.45 24.95 -19.57
N ASP A 62 -2.11 25.93 -18.73
CA ASP A 62 -1.03 25.80 -17.76
C ASP A 62 -1.49 24.99 -16.53
N THR A 63 -0.95 23.77 -16.41
CA THR A 63 -1.27 22.83 -15.35
C THR A 63 -0.65 23.21 -14.00
N ALA A 64 0.54 23.81 -14.00
CA ALA A 64 1.23 24.25 -12.80
C ALA A 64 0.51 25.44 -12.16
N LYS A 65 0.10 26.40 -13.00
CA LYS A 65 -0.72 27.54 -12.57
C LYS A 65 -2.06 27.08 -12.01
N TYR A 66 -2.74 26.14 -12.68
CA TYR A 66 -3.99 25.55 -12.16
C TYR A 66 -3.77 24.90 -10.79
N ALA A 67 -2.72 24.11 -10.63
CA ALA A 67 -2.42 23.44 -9.37
C ALA A 67 -2.15 24.43 -8.22
N LEU A 68 -1.42 25.52 -8.50
CA LEU A 68 -1.12 26.56 -7.51
C LEU A 68 -2.38 27.35 -7.12
N GLU A 69 -3.14 27.83 -8.11
CA GLU A 69 -4.37 28.61 -7.87
C GLU A 69 -5.43 27.81 -7.09
N ASN A 70 -5.51 26.50 -7.32
CA ASN A 70 -6.41 25.59 -6.60
C ASN A 70 -5.79 24.98 -5.33
N LYS A 71 -4.62 25.44 -4.89
CA LYS A 71 -3.93 24.98 -3.68
C LYS A 71 -3.63 23.48 -3.66
N LEU A 72 -3.47 22.86 -4.81
CA LEU A 72 -2.98 21.48 -4.93
C LEU A 72 -1.47 21.41 -4.63
N VAL A 73 -0.76 22.50 -4.89
CA VAL A 73 0.65 22.71 -4.56
C VAL A 73 0.83 24.06 -3.86
N ASP A 74 1.98 24.26 -3.22
CA ASP A 74 2.26 25.46 -2.41
C ASP A 74 3.09 26.52 -3.14
N ALA A 75 3.97 26.11 -4.05
CA ALA A 75 4.85 27.00 -4.80
C ALA A 75 5.22 26.40 -6.15
N LEU A 76 5.54 27.27 -7.11
CA LEU A 76 6.13 26.91 -8.40
C LEU A 76 7.56 27.42 -8.42
N ALA A 77 8.50 26.52 -8.66
CA ALA A 77 9.93 26.80 -8.59
C ALA A 77 10.71 25.86 -9.53
N SER A 78 11.81 26.35 -10.06
CA SER A 78 12.81 25.54 -10.75
C SER A 78 13.58 24.66 -9.77
N SER A 79 14.28 23.64 -10.27
CA SER A 79 15.12 22.77 -9.45
C SER A 79 16.17 23.54 -8.64
N ALA A 80 16.76 24.61 -9.21
CA ALA A 80 17.77 25.42 -8.53
C ALA A 80 17.18 26.27 -7.39
N GLU A 81 15.95 26.75 -7.56
CA GLU A 81 15.23 27.47 -6.50
C GLU A 81 14.84 26.53 -5.34
N ILE A 82 14.42 25.30 -5.66
CA ILE A 82 14.16 24.25 -4.68
C ILE A 82 15.44 23.89 -3.93
N GLU A 83 16.55 23.64 -4.63
CA GLU A 83 17.85 23.35 -4.01
C GLU A 83 18.29 24.47 -3.07
N LYS A 84 18.12 25.72 -3.48
CA LYS A 84 18.43 26.88 -2.64
C LYS A 84 17.56 26.92 -1.38
N ALA A 85 16.27 26.63 -1.48
CA ALA A 85 15.35 26.58 -0.34
C ALA A 85 15.71 25.43 0.63
N LEU A 86 15.98 24.23 0.11
CA LEU A 86 16.38 23.07 0.92
C LEU A 86 17.76 23.28 1.55
N THR A 87 18.71 23.87 0.83
CA THR A 87 20.03 24.23 1.36
C THR A 87 19.93 25.25 2.48
N LYS A 88 18.98 26.20 2.40
CA LYS A 88 18.73 27.15 3.49
C LYS A 88 18.22 26.44 4.75
N GLU A 89 17.35 25.44 4.59
CA GLU A 89 16.74 24.71 5.71
C GLU A 89 17.71 23.70 6.36
N PHE A 90 18.39 22.90 5.55
CA PHE A 90 19.23 21.78 6.01
C PHE A 90 20.74 22.10 6.01
N GLY A 91 21.14 23.20 5.39
CA GLY A 91 22.52 23.63 5.23
C GLY A 91 23.24 22.96 4.05
N TRP A 92 24.35 23.58 3.60
CA TRP A 92 25.18 23.09 2.50
C TRP A 92 26.25 22.09 2.97
N SER A 93 26.32 20.92 2.32
CA SER A 93 27.44 19.98 2.43
C SER A 93 28.53 20.35 1.42
N LYS A 94 29.70 20.78 1.92
CA LYS A 94 30.87 21.02 1.04
C LYS A 94 31.39 19.73 0.40
N THR A 95 31.18 18.60 1.06
CA THR A 95 31.64 17.28 0.61
C THR A 95 30.77 16.78 -0.54
N ASP A 96 29.45 16.75 -0.33
CA ASP A 96 28.50 16.18 -1.30
C ASP A 96 28.07 17.19 -2.36
N LYS A 97 28.43 18.47 -2.17
CA LYS A 97 28.05 19.60 -3.03
C LYS A 97 26.54 19.69 -3.24
N ASN A 98 25.79 19.53 -2.15
CA ASN A 98 24.34 19.63 -2.12
C ASN A 98 23.85 20.06 -0.73
N TYR A 99 22.54 20.24 -0.54
CA TYR A 99 21.95 20.34 0.79
C TYR A 99 22.24 19.07 1.59
N ARG A 100 22.41 19.20 2.91
CA ARG A 100 22.68 18.05 3.79
C ARG A 100 21.47 17.14 3.81
N ALA A 101 21.65 15.93 3.27
CA ALA A 101 20.66 14.88 3.26
C ALA A 101 21.34 13.52 3.22
N ILE A 102 20.56 12.49 3.49
CA ILE A 102 20.95 11.09 3.32
C ILE A 102 19.81 10.39 2.61
N SER A 103 20.14 9.59 1.59
CA SER A 103 19.15 8.76 0.90
C SER A 103 18.56 7.76 1.88
N TYR A 104 17.28 7.42 1.70
CA TYR A 104 16.64 6.34 2.46
C TYR A 104 17.44 5.02 2.35
N TYR A 105 18.04 4.73 1.19
CA TYR A 105 18.80 3.50 0.95
C TYR A 105 20.15 3.45 1.68
N ASP A 106 20.72 4.62 2.02
CA ASP A 106 22.00 4.72 2.74
C ASP A 106 21.79 4.92 4.24
N TYR A 107 20.56 5.23 4.66
CA TYR A 107 20.22 5.42 6.06
C TYR A 107 20.16 4.07 6.78
N ALA A 108 21.17 3.78 7.59
CA ALA A 108 21.26 2.54 8.35
C ALA A 108 20.08 2.39 9.33
N LEU A 109 19.11 1.54 8.98
CA LEU A 109 18.01 1.19 9.86
C LEU A 109 18.54 0.38 11.04
N LYS A 110 18.32 0.89 12.25
CA LYS A 110 18.69 0.16 13.47
C LYS A 110 17.77 -1.04 13.65
N THR A 111 18.37 -2.21 13.85
CA THR A 111 17.64 -3.40 14.24
C THR A 111 17.16 -3.24 15.70
N PRO A 112 15.88 -3.52 15.98
CA PRO A 112 15.38 -3.55 17.36
C PRO A 112 16.16 -4.57 18.20
N ALA A 113 16.30 -4.29 19.50
CA ALA A 113 16.94 -5.22 20.43
C ALA A 113 16.11 -6.50 20.59
N ASP A 114 16.77 -7.64 20.76
CA ASP A 114 16.11 -8.90 21.11
C ASP A 114 15.68 -8.85 22.58
N THR A 115 14.37 -8.95 22.81
CA THR A 115 13.77 -8.92 24.15
C THR A 115 13.50 -10.31 24.71
N GLY A 116 13.80 -11.37 23.95
CA GLY A 116 13.57 -12.78 24.31
C GLY A 116 12.18 -13.30 23.91
N ASP A 117 11.15 -12.48 24.08
CA ASP A 117 9.78 -12.76 23.60
C ASP A 117 9.51 -12.06 22.26
N SER A 118 8.78 -12.71 21.37
CA SER A 118 8.55 -12.20 20.01
C SER A 118 7.10 -12.38 19.52
N ILE A 119 6.73 -11.57 18.52
CA ILE A 119 5.53 -11.76 17.71
C ILE A 119 6.00 -12.14 16.32
N GLY A 120 5.60 -13.32 15.84
CA GLY A 120 5.93 -13.79 14.50
C GLY A 120 5.13 -13.03 13.45
N VAL A 121 5.79 -12.52 12.42
CA VAL A 121 5.13 -11.89 11.27
C VAL A 121 5.33 -12.78 10.06
N VAL A 122 4.23 -13.33 9.54
CA VAL A 122 4.21 -14.19 8.35
C VAL A 122 3.53 -13.44 7.21
N PHE A 123 4.13 -13.44 6.02
CA PHE A 123 3.62 -12.74 4.85
C PHE A 123 2.93 -13.70 3.88
N ALA A 124 1.71 -13.36 3.48
CA ALA A 124 0.98 -13.95 2.37
C ALA A 124 0.73 -12.85 1.32
N ASN A 125 1.73 -12.61 0.47
CA ASN A 125 1.74 -11.55 -0.52
C ASN A 125 1.77 -12.12 -1.95
N GLY A 126 0.72 -11.87 -2.72
CA GLY A 126 0.54 -12.41 -4.08
C GLY A 126 -0.56 -13.47 -4.19
N ALA A 127 -0.70 -14.06 -5.38
CA ALA A 127 -1.68 -15.12 -5.61
C ALA A 127 -1.29 -16.41 -4.87
N ILE A 128 -2.27 -17.16 -4.37
CA ILE A 128 -2.05 -18.38 -3.60
C ILE A 128 -1.95 -19.58 -4.56
N MET A 129 -0.84 -20.29 -4.49
CA MET A 129 -0.52 -21.43 -5.34
C MET A 129 -0.27 -22.68 -4.48
N ASP A 130 -0.58 -23.86 -5.03
CA ASP A 130 -0.16 -25.13 -4.44
C ASP A 130 1.35 -25.30 -4.52
N GLY A 131 1.92 -26.01 -3.53
CA GLY A 131 3.35 -26.26 -3.44
C GLY A 131 4.11 -25.16 -2.70
N GLU A 132 5.39 -25.06 -3.01
CA GLU A 132 6.32 -24.09 -2.42
C GLU A 132 6.21 -22.69 -3.06
N GLU A 133 6.76 -21.70 -2.35
CA GLU A 133 6.80 -20.31 -2.78
C GLU A 133 7.51 -20.16 -4.14
N THR A 134 6.88 -19.41 -5.03
CA THR A 134 7.46 -19.00 -6.32
C THR A 134 7.45 -17.48 -6.39
N GLN A 135 8.31 -16.90 -7.25
CA GLN A 135 8.51 -15.46 -7.30
C GLN A 135 7.18 -14.70 -7.49
N GLY A 136 6.85 -13.86 -6.50
CA GLY A 136 5.65 -13.02 -6.52
C GLY A 136 4.34 -13.72 -6.15
N ASN A 137 4.38 -14.99 -5.71
CA ASN A 137 3.21 -15.76 -5.30
C ASN A 137 3.40 -16.35 -3.90
N VAL A 138 2.28 -16.64 -3.24
CA VAL A 138 2.24 -17.37 -1.98
C VAL A 138 2.24 -18.87 -2.29
N GLY A 139 3.20 -19.61 -1.74
CA GLY A 139 3.20 -21.08 -1.76
C GLY A 139 2.54 -21.64 -0.50
N GLY A 140 1.50 -22.45 -0.66
CA GLY A 140 0.75 -23.05 0.46
C GLY A 140 1.66 -23.76 1.47
N ASP A 141 2.61 -24.56 0.98
CA ASP A 141 3.50 -25.37 1.83
C ASP A 141 4.53 -24.50 2.55
N THR A 142 5.11 -23.50 1.86
CA THR A 142 6.09 -22.58 2.44
C THR A 142 5.48 -21.72 3.54
N THR A 143 4.30 -21.13 3.29
CA THR A 143 3.62 -20.30 4.29
C THR A 143 3.15 -21.15 5.48
N ALA A 144 2.65 -22.36 5.24
CA ALA A 144 2.28 -23.29 6.32
C ALA A 144 3.49 -23.70 7.17
N ALA A 145 4.64 -23.96 6.56
CA ALA A 145 5.89 -24.23 7.27
C ALA A 145 6.32 -23.05 8.17
N GLN A 146 6.25 -21.82 7.67
CA GLN A 146 6.56 -20.61 8.46
C GLN A 146 5.62 -20.45 9.66
N ILE A 147 4.31 -20.70 9.48
CA ILE A 147 3.33 -20.69 10.57
C ILE A 147 3.62 -21.79 11.58
N ARG A 148 4.01 -22.98 11.10
CA ARG A 148 4.38 -24.12 11.95
C ARG A 148 5.62 -23.81 12.79
N ASP A 149 6.63 -23.16 12.22
CA ASP A 149 7.82 -22.73 12.97
C ASP A 149 7.43 -21.73 14.06
N ALA A 150 6.63 -20.73 13.70
CA ALA A 150 6.09 -19.77 14.66
C ALA A 150 5.22 -20.43 15.73
N ARG A 151 4.51 -21.52 15.42
CA ARG A 151 3.72 -22.31 16.37
C ARG A 151 4.59 -23.10 17.36
N LEU A 152 5.71 -23.65 16.91
CA LEU A 152 6.57 -24.51 17.73
C LEU A 152 7.67 -23.76 18.50
N ASP A 153 8.01 -22.53 18.11
CA ASP A 153 9.00 -21.72 18.84
C ASP A 153 8.42 -21.18 20.17
N PRO A 154 8.94 -21.56 21.35
CA PRO A 154 8.43 -21.05 22.63
C PRO A 154 8.64 -19.54 22.84
N LYS A 155 9.53 -18.89 22.09
CA LYS A 155 9.74 -17.44 22.13
C LYS A 155 8.60 -16.67 21.46
N VAL A 156 7.97 -17.25 20.45
CA VAL A 156 6.86 -16.62 19.72
C VAL A 156 5.57 -16.70 20.54
N LYS A 157 5.06 -15.55 20.96
CA LYS A 157 3.85 -15.44 21.81
C LYS A 157 2.57 -15.19 21.03
N ALA A 158 2.68 -14.64 19.82
CA ALA A 158 1.55 -14.39 18.92
C ALA A 158 2.02 -14.41 17.46
N ILE A 159 1.08 -14.56 16.54
CA ILE A 159 1.33 -14.53 15.09
C ILE A 159 0.49 -13.43 14.45
N VAL A 160 1.14 -12.59 13.66
CA VAL A 160 0.51 -11.68 12.70
C VAL A 160 0.65 -12.26 11.31
N LEU A 161 -0.47 -12.53 10.65
CA LEU A 161 -0.48 -12.86 9.23
C LEU A 161 -0.74 -11.58 8.44
N ARG A 162 0.27 -11.10 7.70
CA ARG A 162 0.13 -9.97 6.79
C ARG A 162 -0.33 -10.47 5.43
N VAL A 163 -1.53 -10.08 5.02
CA VAL A 163 -2.18 -10.57 3.79
C VAL A 163 -2.34 -9.43 2.79
N ASN A 164 -1.79 -9.65 1.59
CA ASN A 164 -2.04 -8.86 0.39
C ASN A 164 -2.19 -9.83 -0.78
N SER A 165 -3.38 -10.41 -0.92
CA SER A 165 -3.62 -11.51 -1.86
C SER A 165 -5.00 -11.40 -2.51
N PRO A 166 -5.10 -11.64 -3.83
CA PRO A 166 -6.40 -11.80 -4.50
C PRO A 166 -7.04 -13.18 -4.26
N GLY A 167 -6.38 -14.07 -3.50
CA GLY A 167 -6.75 -15.48 -3.39
C GLY A 167 -5.98 -16.36 -4.38
N GLY A 168 -6.56 -17.50 -4.75
CA GLY A 168 -5.92 -18.48 -5.65
C GLY A 168 -6.41 -19.91 -5.38
N SER A 169 -5.48 -20.85 -5.28
CA SER A 169 -5.78 -22.27 -5.01
C SER A 169 -6.48 -22.47 -3.67
N VAL A 170 -7.59 -23.23 -3.70
CA VAL A 170 -8.39 -23.58 -2.54
C VAL A 170 -7.66 -24.57 -1.63
N THR A 171 -6.95 -25.54 -2.20
CA THR A 171 -6.21 -26.55 -1.44
C THR A 171 -5.04 -25.94 -0.69
N ALA A 172 -4.25 -25.09 -1.35
CA ALA A 172 -3.19 -24.31 -0.72
C ALA A 172 -3.73 -23.39 0.39
N SER A 173 -4.87 -22.75 0.14
CA SER A 173 -5.53 -21.89 1.15
C SER A 173 -5.93 -22.69 2.40
N GLU A 174 -6.43 -23.92 2.23
CA GLU A 174 -6.79 -24.79 3.35
C GLU A 174 -5.57 -25.28 4.13
N VAL A 175 -4.46 -25.58 3.45
CA VAL A 175 -3.17 -25.92 4.09
C VAL A 175 -2.71 -24.80 5.03
N ILE A 176 -2.72 -23.54 4.56
CA ILE A 176 -2.39 -22.36 5.36
C ILE A 176 -3.38 -22.19 6.53
N ARG A 177 -4.69 -22.28 6.24
CA ARG A 177 -5.74 -22.11 7.26
C ARG A 177 -5.63 -23.15 8.37
N ALA A 178 -5.30 -24.40 8.04
CA ALA A 178 -5.15 -25.47 9.01
C ALA A 178 -4.00 -25.20 9.99
N GLU A 179 -2.84 -24.73 9.51
CA GLU A 179 -1.71 -24.38 10.38
C GLU A 179 -1.98 -23.15 11.26
N LEU A 180 -2.69 -22.13 10.75
CA LEU A 180 -3.13 -21.00 11.57
C LEU A 180 -4.09 -21.44 12.69
N ALA A 181 -5.03 -22.33 12.36
CA ALA A 181 -5.95 -22.89 13.35
C ALA A 181 -5.21 -23.72 14.41
N ALA A 182 -4.20 -24.50 13.99
CA ALA A 182 -3.34 -25.24 14.91
C ALA A 182 -2.55 -24.31 15.84
N ALA A 183 -2.02 -23.18 15.32
CA ALA A 183 -1.29 -22.21 16.14
C ALA A 183 -2.19 -21.55 17.19
N ARG A 184 -3.41 -21.21 16.78
CA ARG A 184 -4.44 -20.68 17.69
C ARG A 184 -4.86 -21.70 18.75
N ALA A 185 -5.08 -22.96 18.36
CA ALA A 185 -5.43 -24.04 19.28
C ALA A 185 -4.29 -24.37 20.26
N ALA A 186 -3.03 -24.18 19.86
CA ALA A 186 -1.85 -24.29 20.72
C ALA A 186 -1.66 -23.09 21.67
N GLY A 187 -2.60 -22.14 21.70
CA GLY A 187 -2.61 -21.03 22.65
C GLY A 187 -1.93 -19.75 22.16
N LYS A 188 -1.48 -19.68 20.89
CA LYS A 188 -0.88 -18.47 20.32
C LYS A 188 -1.94 -17.64 19.60
N PRO A 189 -2.24 -16.39 20.04
CA PRO A 189 -3.16 -15.53 19.32
C PRO A 189 -2.72 -15.32 17.87
N VAL A 190 -3.69 -15.36 16.96
CA VAL A 190 -3.50 -15.09 15.53
C VAL A 190 -4.28 -13.83 15.19
N VAL A 191 -3.59 -12.83 14.65
CA VAL A 191 -4.16 -11.57 14.17
C VAL A 191 -3.86 -11.44 12.68
N VAL A 192 -4.88 -11.09 11.89
CA VAL A 192 -4.70 -10.84 10.46
C VAL A 192 -4.59 -9.34 10.21
N SER A 193 -3.56 -8.94 9.48
CA SER A 193 -3.39 -7.58 8.96
C SER A 193 -3.62 -7.62 7.45
N MET A 194 -4.71 -7.03 6.98
CA MET A 194 -5.01 -6.95 5.54
C MET A 194 -4.49 -5.62 4.98
N GLY A 195 -3.72 -5.67 3.90
CA GLY A 195 -3.27 -4.48 3.17
C GLY A 195 -2.03 -4.67 2.33
#